data_AF-A0A933WD64-F1
#
_entry.id   AF-A0A933WD64-F1
#
_cell.length_a   1.000
_cell.length_b   1.000
_cell.length_c   1.000
_cell.angle_alpha   90.00
_cell.angle_beta   90.00
_cell.angle_gamma   90.00
#
_symmetry.space_group_name_H-M   'P 1'
#
loop_
_entity.id
_entity.type
_entity.pdbx_description
1 polymer ?
#
loop_
_entity_poly.entity_id
_entity_poly.type
_entity_poly.pdbx_seq_one_letter_code
_entity_poly.pdbx_strand_id
1 'polypeptide(L)'
;MERFPRLFILAAIGYLLLGVGVGLGVSLGGMDPVNGRFAHAHLNLAGFMAMFIYGVAYHILPRFNAAPLQHPGLVGAHFYLVNAGLLGMTGAALADGVYGGGAAHTVFGLSAMLETAGILLFAYNIVPVLLGGGQAMSAAFPPPQKKAPEPPAITPASKVAEVIEKWPHLIDLLVASGFKTLANPSARATFARATTIAQACGIHRVNADELVAKLNAVLRGEKVSALKAAPAPEKTATEAMAKGKAIKRGETPTADTLIGSLLETYPETRPVFEKHYGEGCFSCPGQSFETIAQTAGMHGMKTETVLEEINN
;
A
#
# COMPACT_ATOMS: atom_id res chain seq x y z
N MET A 1 -5.03 -19.00 -5.48
CA MET A 1 -3.99 -18.76 -6.53
C MET A 1 -4.64 -18.82 -7.89
N GLU A 2 -4.25 -17.93 -8.79
CA GLU A 2 -4.65 -18.05 -10.19
C GLU A 2 -4.15 -19.37 -10.79
N ARG A 3 -4.82 -19.87 -11.83
CA ARG A 3 -4.59 -21.20 -12.42
C ARG A 3 -3.12 -21.39 -12.84
N PHE A 4 -2.56 -20.45 -13.59
CA PHE A 4 -1.23 -20.61 -14.20
C PHE A 4 -0.06 -20.56 -13.21
N PRO A 5 0.02 -19.62 -12.23
CA PRO A 5 1.06 -19.66 -11.20
C PRO A 5 1.18 -21.01 -10.50
N ARG A 6 0.04 -21.64 -10.17
CA ARG A 6 0.02 -22.99 -9.61
C ARG A 6 0.54 -24.04 -10.59
N LEU A 7 0.15 -23.97 -11.87
CA LEU A 7 0.62 -24.89 -12.90
C LEU A 7 2.13 -24.79 -13.13
N PHE A 8 2.70 -23.58 -13.13
CA PHE A 8 4.15 -23.36 -13.20
C PHE A 8 4.90 -24.06 -12.06
N ILE A 9 4.41 -23.91 -10.82
CA ILE A 9 5.01 -24.56 -9.65
C ILE A 9 4.89 -26.09 -9.72
N LEU A 10 3.73 -26.61 -10.15
CA LEU A 10 3.54 -28.05 -10.32
C LEU A 10 4.45 -28.61 -11.44
N ALA A 11 4.56 -27.91 -12.56
CA ALA A 11 5.47 -28.27 -13.64
C ALA A 11 6.93 -28.25 -13.18
N ALA A 12 7.34 -27.25 -12.41
CA ALA A 12 8.68 -27.16 -11.83
C ALA A 12 9.04 -28.42 -11.01
N ILE A 13 8.13 -28.87 -10.15
CA ILE A 13 8.31 -30.11 -9.37
C ILE A 13 8.40 -31.32 -10.30
N GLY A 14 7.55 -31.40 -11.34
CA GLY A 14 7.61 -32.45 -12.35
C GLY A 14 8.97 -32.49 -13.07
N TYR A 15 9.47 -31.33 -13.49
CA TYR A 15 10.78 -31.21 -14.15
C TYR A 15 11.94 -31.51 -13.21
N LEU A 16 11.85 -31.20 -11.93
CA LEU A 16 12.84 -31.61 -10.93
C LEU A 16 12.94 -33.14 -10.87
N LEU A 17 11.80 -33.83 -10.80
CA LEU A 17 11.77 -35.30 -10.76
C LEU A 17 12.33 -35.91 -12.06
N LEU A 18 11.97 -35.34 -13.22
CA LEU A 18 12.54 -35.76 -14.51
C LEU A 18 14.05 -35.51 -14.57
N GLY A 19 14.52 -34.35 -14.09
CA GLY A 19 15.93 -34.00 -14.03
C GLY A 19 16.73 -34.97 -13.16
N VAL A 20 16.21 -35.33 -11.98
CA VAL A 20 16.81 -36.37 -11.11
C VAL A 20 16.86 -37.72 -11.84
N GLY A 21 15.79 -38.12 -12.53
CA GLY A 21 15.74 -39.36 -13.31
C GLY A 21 16.81 -39.42 -14.42
N VAL A 22 16.93 -38.36 -15.23
CA VAL A 22 17.97 -38.26 -16.26
C VAL A 22 19.37 -38.26 -15.65
N GLY A 23 19.56 -37.53 -14.54
CA GLY A 23 20.84 -37.48 -13.82
C GLY A 23 21.27 -38.87 -13.33
N LEU A 24 20.34 -39.61 -12.73
CA LEU A 24 20.58 -40.99 -12.31
C LEU A 24 20.87 -41.91 -13.50
N GLY A 25 20.13 -41.77 -14.60
CA GLY A 25 20.36 -42.53 -15.84
C GLY A 25 21.76 -42.33 -16.40
N VAL A 26 22.26 -41.10 -16.40
CA VAL A 26 23.65 -40.78 -16.79
C VAL A 26 24.64 -41.38 -15.80
N SER A 27 24.42 -41.23 -14.49
CA SER A 27 25.33 -41.75 -13.44
C SER A 27 25.44 -43.27 -13.43
N LEU A 28 24.37 -43.99 -13.78
CA LEU A 28 24.37 -45.44 -13.88
C LEU A 28 24.86 -45.98 -15.24
N GLY A 29 25.24 -45.09 -16.17
CA GLY A 29 25.71 -45.47 -17.50
C GLY A 29 24.60 -45.91 -18.46
N GLY A 30 23.33 -45.66 -18.13
CA GLY A 30 22.17 -46.00 -18.96
C GLY A 30 21.80 -44.95 -20.02
N MET A 31 22.50 -43.81 -20.03
CA MET A 31 22.27 -42.71 -20.98
C MET A 31 23.60 -42.13 -21.49
N ASP A 32 23.59 -41.61 -22.72
CA ASP A 32 24.75 -40.90 -23.27
C ASP A 32 25.14 -39.72 -22.35
N PRO A 33 26.40 -39.63 -21.89
CA PRO A 33 26.81 -38.60 -20.95
C PRO A 33 26.73 -37.18 -21.50
N VAL A 34 26.91 -36.96 -22.80
CA VAL A 34 26.93 -35.61 -23.38
C VAL A 34 25.50 -35.06 -23.45
N ASN A 35 24.62 -35.80 -24.12
CA ASN A 35 23.24 -35.41 -24.33
C ASN A 35 22.42 -35.51 -23.04
N GLY A 36 22.68 -36.51 -22.21
CA GLY A 36 22.07 -36.68 -20.90
C GLY A 36 22.39 -35.54 -19.95
N ARG A 37 23.64 -35.04 -19.93
CA ARG A 37 24.00 -33.85 -19.12
C ARG A 37 23.33 -32.59 -19.63
N PHE A 38 23.23 -32.41 -20.95
CA PHE A 38 22.49 -31.29 -21.53
C PHE A 38 21.03 -31.30 -21.08
N ALA A 39 20.35 -32.45 -21.22
CA ALA A 39 18.97 -32.61 -20.81
C ALA A 39 18.79 -32.43 -19.30
N HIS A 40 19.66 -33.04 -18.48
CA HIS A 40 19.67 -32.87 -17.03
C HIS A 40 19.79 -31.39 -16.63
N ALA A 41 20.71 -30.64 -17.24
CA ALA A 41 20.91 -29.23 -16.94
C ALA A 41 19.68 -28.38 -17.29
N HIS A 42 19.09 -28.57 -18.48
CA HIS A 42 17.93 -27.79 -18.91
C HIS A 42 16.66 -28.14 -18.14
N LEU A 43 16.44 -29.42 -17.82
CA LEU A 43 15.32 -29.83 -16.97
C LEU A 43 15.41 -29.21 -15.57
N ASN A 44 16.61 -29.09 -15.00
CA ASN A 44 16.77 -28.48 -13.68
C ASN A 44 16.77 -26.94 -13.71
N LEU A 45 17.43 -26.32 -14.68
CA LEU A 45 17.56 -24.86 -14.72
C LEU A 45 16.34 -24.18 -15.37
N ALA A 46 15.98 -24.58 -16.59
CA ALA A 46 14.81 -24.02 -17.29
C ALA A 46 13.50 -24.66 -16.80
N GLY A 47 13.52 -25.97 -16.52
CA GLY A 47 12.34 -26.68 -16.04
C GLY A 47 12.02 -26.44 -14.57
N PHE A 48 12.94 -26.77 -13.65
CA PHE A 48 12.66 -26.59 -12.22
C PHE A 48 12.83 -25.13 -11.79
N MET A 49 14.03 -24.57 -11.88
CA MET A 49 14.33 -23.25 -11.30
C MET A 49 13.53 -22.13 -11.99
N ALA A 50 13.58 -22.05 -13.33
CA ALA A 50 12.91 -20.96 -14.04
C ALA A 50 11.37 -21.06 -13.95
N MET A 51 10.76 -22.24 -14.09
CA MET A 51 9.30 -22.38 -13.90
C MET A 51 8.86 -22.01 -12.48
N PHE A 52 9.64 -22.39 -11.46
CA PHE A 52 9.35 -21.97 -10.09
C PHE A 52 9.39 -20.44 -9.96
N ILE A 53 10.43 -19.80 -10.52
CA ILE A 53 10.55 -18.35 -10.58
C ILE A 53 9.36 -17.73 -11.32
N TYR A 54 8.92 -18.27 -12.46
CA TYR A 54 7.78 -17.75 -13.20
C TYR A 54 6.49 -17.82 -12.39
N GLY A 55 6.21 -18.98 -11.78
CA GLY A 55 5.02 -19.18 -10.95
C GLY A 55 4.98 -18.21 -9.76
N VAL A 56 6.11 -18.08 -9.06
CA VAL A 56 6.23 -17.14 -7.94
C VAL A 56 6.17 -15.69 -8.43
N ALA A 57 6.88 -15.32 -9.48
CA ALA A 57 6.91 -13.95 -10.00
C ALA A 57 5.52 -13.45 -10.41
N TYR A 58 4.74 -14.25 -11.15
CA TYR A 58 3.38 -13.89 -11.52
C TYR A 58 2.42 -13.79 -10.33
N HIS A 59 2.73 -14.46 -9.21
CA HIS A 59 1.93 -14.38 -8.01
C HIS A 59 2.35 -13.22 -7.10
N ILE A 60 3.64 -13.09 -6.85
CA ILE A 60 4.21 -12.21 -5.83
C ILE A 60 4.39 -10.79 -6.37
N LEU A 61 5.05 -10.62 -7.51
CA LEU A 61 5.47 -9.29 -7.98
C LEU A 61 4.30 -8.31 -8.19
N PRO A 62 3.16 -8.70 -8.79
CA PRO A 62 2.04 -7.77 -8.95
C PRO A 62 1.48 -7.25 -7.62
N ARG A 63 1.58 -8.08 -6.57
CA ARG A 63 1.08 -7.74 -5.22
C ARG A 63 2.08 -6.87 -4.47
N PHE A 64 3.35 -7.25 -4.48
CA PHE A 64 4.43 -6.50 -3.84
C PHE A 64 4.61 -5.11 -4.45
N ASN A 65 4.45 -4.98 -5.76
CA ASN A 65 4.63 -3.71 -6.46
C ASN A 65 3.34 -2.91 -6.62
N ALA A 66 2.20 -3.41 -6.14
CA ALA A 66 0.88 -2.81 -6.36
C ALA A 66 0.61 -2.45 -7.84
N ALA A 67 1.14 -3.25 -8.77
CA ALA A 67 1.09 -3.01 -10.20
C ALA A 67 0.54 -4.27 -10.90
N PRO A 68 -0.63 -4.20 -11.56
CA PRO A 68 -1.18 -5.36 -12.24
C PRO A 68 -0.32 -5.76 -13.45
N LEU A 69 -0.42 -7.02 -13.86
CA LEU A 69 0.16 -7.48 -15.12
C LEU A 69 -0.50 -6.72 -16.28
N GLN A 70 0.30 -6.19 -17.19
CA GLN A 70 -0.21 -5.46 -18.37
C GLN A 70 -1.06 -6.36 -19.26
N HIS A 71 -0.65 -7.62 -19.42
CA HIS A 71 -1.32 -8.57 -20.29
C HIS A 71 -1.52 -9.93 -19.61
N PRO A 72 -2.54 -10.08 -18.74
CA PRO A 72 -2.77 -11.32 -17.99
C PRO A 72 -3.02 -12.55 -18.89
N GLY A 73 -3.62 -12.35 -20.07
CA GLY A 73 -3.87 -13.42 -21.04
C GLY A 73 -2.61 -14.09 -21.60
N LEU A 74 -1.47 -13.37 -21.61
CA LEU A 74 -0.20 -13.90 -22.14
C LEU A 74 0.48 -14.89 -21.19
N VAL A 75 0.07 -14.96 -19.92
CA VAL A 75 0.63 -15.90 -18.94
C VAL A 75 0.40 -17.35 -19.37
N GLY A 76 -0.77 -17.64 -19.95
CA GLY A 76 -1.08 -18.98 -20.47
C GLY A 76 -0.25 -19.32 -21.70
N ALA A 77 -0.11 -18.38 -22.64
CA ALA A 77 0.73 -18.56 -23.82
C ALA A 77 2.19 -18.80 -23.41
N HIS A 78 2.71 -18.02 -22.46
CA HIS A 78 4.03 -18.23 -21.88
C HIS A 78 4.16 -19.65 -21.34
N PHE A 79 3.23 -20.11 -20.49
CA PHE A 79 3.27 -21.46 -19.91
C PHE A 79 3.41 -22.55 -20.99
N TYR A 80 2.57 -22.51 -22.03
CA TYR A 80 2.63 -23.53 -23.07
C TYR A 80 3.89 -23.44 -23.92
N LEU A 81 4.36 -22.23 -24.25
CA LEU A 81 5.58 -22.03 -25.04
C LEU A 81 6.81 -22.62 -24.34
N VAL A 82 7.03 -22.31 -23.06
CA VAL A 82 8.21 -22.81 -22.34
C VAL A 82 8.11 -24.30 -22.01
N ASN A 83 6.92 -24.86 -21.79
CA ASN A 83 6.81 -26.31 -21.58
C ASN A 83 7.02 -27.09 -22.88
N ALA A 84 6.45 -26.61 -24.01
CA ALA A 84 6.63 -27.23 -25.31
C ALA A 84 8.08 -27.09 -25.80
N GLY A 85 8.68 -25.90 -25.64
CA GLY A 85 10.07 -25.63 -25.95
C GLY A 85 11.02 -26.51 -25.15
N LEU A 86 10.88 -26.56 -23.83
CA LEU A 86 11.74 -27.39 -22.98
C LEU A 86 11.61 -28.90 -23.29
N LEU A 87 10.40 -29.43 -23.39
CA LEU A 87 10.20 -30.87 -23.67
C LEU A 87 10.69 -31.25 -25.06
N GLY A 88 10.41 -30.42 -26.08
CA GLY A 88 10.89 -30.65 -27.44
C GLY A 88 12.41 -30.59 -27.52
N MET A 89 13.03 -29.59 -26.89
CA MET A 89 14.49 -29.41 -26.88
C MET A 89 15.21 -30.56 -26.17
N THR A 90 14.75 -30.93 -24.97
CA THR A 90 15.38 -32.00 -24.17
C THR A 90 15.12 -33.37 -24.78
N GLY A 91 13.92 -33.62 -25.31
CA GLY A 91 13.59 -34.86 -26.00
C GLY A 91 14.40 -35.04 -27.30
N ALA A 92 14.51 -33.99 -28.12
CA ALA A 92 15.32 -34.04 -29.33
C ALA A 92 16.82 -34.22 -29.03
N ALA A 93 17.34 -33.54 -28.02
CA ALA A 93 18.73 -33.71 -27.57
C ALA A 93 19.01 -35.15 -27.12
N LEU A 94 18.08 -35.78 -26.39
CA LEU A 94 18.23 -37.17 -25.97
C LEU A 94 18.10 -38.17 -27.13
N ALA A 95 17.33 -37.85 -28.17
CA ALA A 95 17.07 -38.74 -29.30
C ALA A 95 18.23 -38.82 -30.29
N ASP A 96 18.81 -37.66 -30.67
CA ASP A 96 19.79 -37.58 -31.78
C ASP A 96 20.98 -36.65 -31.47
N GLY A 97 21.00 -36.07 -30.28
CA GLY A 97 22.07 -35.20 -29.82
C GLY A 97 21.91 -33.74 -30.22
N VAL A 98 22.55 -32.87 -29.44
CA VAL A 98 22.49 -31.40 -29.59
C VAL A 98 23.08 -30.96 -30.93
N TYR A 99 24.11 -31.66 -31.41
CA TYR A 99 24.84 -31.38 -32.65
C TYR A 99 24.55 -32.40 -33.75
N GLY A 100 23.48 -33.17 -33.61
CA GLY A 100 23.00 -34.10 -34.63
C GLY A 100 22.54 -33.40 -35.91
N GLY A 101 22.13 -34.18 -36.90
CA GLY A 101 21.59 -33.67 -38.17
C GLY A 101 20.19 -34.21 -38.44
N GLY A 102 19.42 -33.55 -39.30
CA GLY A 102 18.11 -34.06 -39.74
C GLY A 102 16.93 -33.60 -38.89
N ALA A 103 15.90 -34.45 -38.79
CA ALA A 103 14.59 -34.06 -38.25
C ALA A 103 14.63 -33.73 -36.75
N ALA A 104 15.35 -34.52 -35.94
CA ALA A 104 15.48 -34.27 -34.51
C ALA A 104 16.22 -32.96 -34.23
N HIS A 105 17.29 -32.65 -34.97
CA HIS A 105 17.97 -31.36 -34.86
C HIS A 105 17.07 -30.17 -35.25
N THR A 106 16.20 -30.35 -36.25
CA THR A 106 15.21 -29.34 -36.63
C THR A 106 14.19 -29.11 -35.50
N VAL A 107 13.70 -30.18 -34.88
CA VAL A 107 12.81 -30.10 -33.70
C VAL A 107 13.53 -29.40 -32.55
N PHE A 108 14.80 -29.72 -32.30
CA PHE A 108 15.62 -29.05 -31.30
C PHE A 108 15.66 -27.53 -31.54
N GLY A 109 16.01 -27.11 -32.76
CA GLY A 109 16.09 -25.70 -33.13
C GLY A 109 14.77 -24.95 -32.97
N LEU A 110 13.66 -25.53 -33.45
CA LEU A 110 12.32 -24.95 -33.29
C LEU A 110 11.92 -24.85 -31.81
N SER A 111 12.24 -25.87 -31.02
CA SER A 111 11.93 -25.90 -29.59
C SER A 111 12.73 -24.85 -28.81
N ALA A 112 14.00 -24.65 -29.16
CA ALA A 112 14.82 -23.58 -28.60
C ALA A 112 14.28 -22.18 -28.95
N MET A 113 13.71 -22.00 -30.14
CA MET A 113 13.03 -20.74 -30.52
C MET A 113 11.75 -20.52 -29.69
N LEU A 114 10.96 -21.57 -29.44
CA LEU A 114 9.78 -21.47 -28.58
C LEU A 114 10.16 -21.11 -27.13
N GLU A 115 11.22 -21.72 -26.61
CA GLU A 115 11.76 -21.41 -25.28
C GLU A 115 12.17 -19.94 -25.20
N THR A 116 12.92 -19.47 -26.19
CA THR A 116 13.36 -18.07 -26.28
C THR A 116 12.17 -17.12 -26.34
N ALA A 117 11.17 -17.41 -27.17
CA ALA A 117 9.96 -16.61 -27.26
C ALA A 117 9.20 -16.56 -25.93
N GLY A 118 9.13 -17.68 -25.21
CA GLY A 118 8.53 -17.76 -23.87
C GLY A 118 9.25 -16.89 -22.84
N ILE A 119 10.58 -16.94 -22.80
CA ILE A 119 11.40 -16.11 -21.89
C ILE A 119 11.20 -14.61 -22.19
N LEU A 120 11.18 -14.23 -23.47
CA LEU A 120 10.93 -12.84 -23.88
C LEU A 120 9.52 -12.39 -23.49
N LEU A 121 8.52 -13.27 -23.64
CA LEU A 121 7.14 -13.00 -23.25
C LEU A 121 7.00 -12.81 -21.73
N PHE A 122 7.73 -13.59 -20.93
CA PHE A 122 7.82 -13.40 -19.48
C PHE A 122 8.38 -12.01 -19.13
N ALA A 123 9.54 -11.67 -19.70
CA ALA A 123 10.20 -10.39 -19.46
C ALA A 123 9.29 -9.21 -19.86
N TYR A 124 8.68 -9.29 -21.04
CA TYR A 124 7.74 -8.28 -21.53
C TYR A 124 6.59 -8.00 -20.55
N ASN A 125 6.07 -9.04 -19.90
CA ASN A 125 4.93 -8.89 -18.98
C ASN A 125 5.35 -8.46 -17.55
N ILE A 126 6.53 -8.87 -17.08
CA ILE A 126 7.01 -8.62 -15.71
C ILE A 126 7.80 -7.32 -15.57
N VAL A 127 8.60 -6.93 -16.56
CA VAL A 127 9.41 -5.70 -16.48
C VAL A 127 8.56 -4.47 -16.19
N PRO A 128 7.39 -4.27 -16.81
CA PRO A 128 6.53 -3.13 -16.47
C PRO A 128 5.98 -3.16 -15.03
N VAL A 129 5.74 -4.35 -14.47
CA VAL A 129 5.33 -4.49 -13.05
C VAL A 129 6.46 -4.05 -12.12
N LEU A 130 7.70 -4.41 -12.48
CA LEU A 130 8.89 -4.02 -11.72
C LEU A 130 9.16 -2.52 -11.80
N LEU A 131 9.01 -1.92 -12.98
CA LEU A 131 9.26 -0.50 -13.20
C LEU A 131 8.09 0.40 -12.73
N GLY A 132 6.86 -0.10 -12.76
CA GLY A 132 5.65 0.65 -12.43
C GLY A 132 5.35 0.79 -10.94
N GLY A 133 5.90 -0.09 -10.09
CA GLY A 133 5.62 -0.11 -8.65
C GLY A 133 6.04 1.17 -7.90
N GLY A 134 7.06 1.88 -8.39
CA GLY A 134 7.49 3.15 -7.80
C GLY A 134 6.49 4.30 -7.97
N GLN A 135 5.72 4.30 -9.06
CA GLN A 135 4.74 5.37 -9.33
C GLN A 135 3.41 5.12 -8.62
N ALA A 136 2.96 3.87 -8.52
CA ALA A 136 1.74 3.52 -7.80
C ALA A 136 1.86 3.75 -6.29
N MET A 137 3.01 3.39 -5.67
CA MET A 137 3.28 3.71 -4.25
C MET A 137 3.40 5.21 -4.00
N SER A 138 4.01 5.98 -4.91
CA SER A 138 4.12 7.44 -4.83
C SER A 138 2.77 8.16 -5.04
N ALA A 139 1.87 7.57 -5.83
CA ALA A 139 0.52 8.07 -6.03
C ALA A 139 -0.44 7.67 -4.88
N ALA A 140 -0.24 6.50 -4.27
CA ALA A 140 -1.03 6.01 -3.13
C ALA A 140 -0.62 6.67 -1.81
N PHE A 141 0.67 7.00 -1.66
CA PHE A 141 1.20 7.87 -0.64
C PHE A 141 1.71 9.14 -1.31
N PRO A 142 0.82 10.06 -1.73
CA PRO A 142 1.28 11.37 -2.14
C PRO A 142 2.14 11.91 -1.00
N PRO A 143 3.34 12.45 -1.28
CA PRO A 143 4.15 13.08 -0.23
C PRO A 143 3.21 14.00 0.54
N PRO A 144 3.22 13.99 1.89
CA PRO A 144 2.24 14.69 2.70
C PRO A 144 2.11 16.06 2.06
N GLN A 145 0.96 16.30 1.41
CA GLN A 145 0.76 17.54 0.70
C GLN A 145 1.02 18.56 1.78
N LYS A 146 2.07 19.34 1.61
CA LYS A 146 2.36 20.45 2.50
C LYS A 146 1.19 21.36 2.25
N LYS A 147 0.08 21.11 2.95
CA LYS A 147 -1.14 21.88 2.95
C LYS A 147 -0.61 23.28 3.09
N ALA A 148 -0.79 24.10 2.06
CA ALA A 148 -0.31 25.47 2.08
C ALA A 148 -0.68 26.01 3.47
N PRO A 149 0.29 26.49 4.27
CA PRO A 149 0.07 26.77 5.68
C PRO A 149 -1.26 27.50 5.80
N GLU A 150 -2.24 26.83 6.42
CA GLU A 150 -3.56 27.43 6.60
C GLU A 150 -3.30 28.80 7.19
N PRO A 151 -3.90 29.87 6.62
CA PRO A 151 -3.61 31.23 7.05
C PRO A 151 -3.74 31.27 8.58
N PRO A 152 -2.77 31.87 9.29
CA PRO A 152 -2.60 31.71 10.73
C PRO A 152 -3.91 32.02 11.44
N ALA A 153 -4.65 30.96 11.79
CA ALA A 153 -5.95 31.08 12.41
C ALA A 153 -5.73 31.38 13.89
N ILE A 154 -6.35 32.46 14.36
CA ILE A 154 -6.48 32.70 15.79
C ILE A 154 -7.28 31.53 16.37
N THR A 155 -6.81 30.93 17.46
CA THR A 155 -7.52 29.83 18.15
C THR A 155 -7.88 30.25 19.56
N PRO A 156 -8.80 29.56 20.26
CA PRO A 156 -9.10 29.87 21.66
C PRO A 156 -7.88 29.76 22.59
N ALA A 157 -6.89 28.94 22.21
CA ALA A 157 -5.63 28.77 22.93
C ALA A 157 -4.58 29.87 22.62
N SER A 158 -4.79 30.71 21.60
CA SER A 158 -3.88 31.80 21.26
C SER A 158 -3.79 32.81 22.41
N LYS A 159 -2.58 33.27 22.72
CA LYS A 159 -2.37 34.32 23.73
C LYS A 159 -2.87 35.65 23.20
N VAL A 160 -3.55 36.42 24.07
CA VAL A 160 -4.14 37.70 23.69
C VAL A 160 -3.06 38.69 23.23
N ALA A 161 -1.88 38.68 23.86
CA ALA A 161 -0.73 39.52 23.45
C ALA A 161 -0.22 39.20 22.03
N GLU A 162 -0.07 37.92 21.68
CA GLU A 162 0.44 37.50 20.36
C GLU A 162 -0.52 37.90 19.23
N VAL A 163 -1.82 37.82 19.50
CA VAL A 163 -2.86 38.22 18.54
C VAL A 163 -2.86 39.74 18.33
N ILE A 164 -2.70 40.53 19.39
CA ILE A 164 -2.68 41.99 19.30
C ILE A 164 -1.38 42.50 18.68
N GLU A 165 -0.23 41.89 19.00
CA GLU A 165 1.07 42.25 18.42
C GLU A 165 1.10 41.96 16.92
N LYS A 166 0.53 40.82 16.50
CA LYS A 166 0.50 40.41 15.09
C LYS A 166 -0.59 41.12 14.28
N TRP A 167 -1.72 41.48 14.91
CA TRP A 167 -2.83 42.16 14.26
C TRP A 167 -3.38 43.32 15.11
N PRO A 168 -2.69 44.49 15.13
CA PRO A 168 -3.07 45.63 15.96
C PRO A 168 -4.47 46.19 15.68
N HIS A 169 -5.00 46.01 14.47
CA HIS A 169 -6.34 46.44 14.09
C HIS A 169 -7.48 45.62 14.73
N LEU A 170 -7.18 44.44 15.31
CA LEU A 170 -8.16 43.63 16.03
C LEU A 170 -8.43 44.14 17.45
N ILE A 171 -7.65 45.09 17.95
CA ILE A 171 -7.85 45.68 19.29
C ILE A 171 -9.25 46.28 19.40
N ASP A 172 -9.71 47.02 18.39
CA ASP A 172 -11.01 47.68 18.41
C ASP A 172 -12.15 46.66 18.45
N LEU A 173 -12.00 45.53 17.74
CA LEU A 173 -12.96 44.44 17.76
C LEU A 173 -12.97 43.71 19.11
N LEU A 174 -11.81 43.51 19.73
CA LEU A 174 -11.70 42.92 21.08
C LEU A 174 -12.32 43.85 22.13
N VAL A 175 -12.02 45.15 22.10
CA VAL A 175 -12.62 46.13 23.01
C VAL A 175 -14.14 46.19 22.84
N ALA A 176 -14.63 46.18 21.60
CA ALA A 176 -16.06 46.12 21.28
C ALA A 176 -16.72 44.81 21.73
N SER A 177 -15.98 43.70 21.73
CA SER A 177 -16.45 42.38 22.17
C SER A 177 -16.39 42.18 23.69
N GLY A 178 -16.04 43.21 24.46
CA GLY A 178 -16.10 43.20 25.93
C GLY A 178 -14.74 43.31 26.64
N PHE A 179 -13.63 43.25 25.91
CA PHE A 179 -12.27 43.32 26.48
C PHE A 179 -11.79 44.77 26.70
N LYS A 180 -12.60 45.56 27.42
CA LYS A 180 -12.37 47.01 27.63
C LYS A 180 -11.02 47.33 28.29
N THR A 181 -10.48 46.40 29.09
CA THR A 181 -9.17 46.54 29.74
C THR A 181 -8.02 46.66 28.75
N LEU A 182 -8.15 46.10 27.54
CA LEU A 182 -7.13 46.16 26.49
C LEU A 182 -6.96 47.56 25.87
N ALA A 183 -7.92 48.48 26.12
CA ALA A 183 -7.79 49.89 25.74
C ALA A 183 -6.62 50.56 26.49
N ASN A 184 -6.30 50.10 27.72
CA ASN A 184 -5.20 50.62 28.52
C ASN A 184 -3.85 49.97 28.11
N PRO A 185 -2.82 50.75 27.70
CA PRO A 185 -1.49 50.24 27.36
C PRO A 185 -0.83 49.35 28.41
N SER A 186 -0.98 49.67 29.70
CA SER A 186 -0.35 48.90 30.78
C SER A 186 -0.96 47.50 30.92
N ALA A 187 -2.26 47.34 30.66
CA ALA A 187 -2.95 46.06 30.70
C ALA A 187 -2.55 45.13 29.53
N ARG A 188 -2.15 45.71 28.39
CA ARG A 188 -1.57 44.94 27.26
C ARG A 188 -0.21 44.35 27.61
N ALA A 189 0.59 45.06 28.40
CA ALA A 189 1.92 44.63 28.81
C ALA A 189 1.93 43.55 29.92
N THR A 190 0.82 43.37 30.64
CA THR A 190 0.74 42.47 31.81
C THR A 190 -0.31 41.38 31.64
N PHE A 191 -1.60 41.74 31.61
CA PHE A 191 -2.71 40.79 31.56
C PHE A 191 -2.77 40.00 30.23
N ALA A 192 -2.56 40.68 29.09
CA ALA A 192 -2.66 40.04 27.77
C ALA A 192 -1.55 39.01 27.50
N ARG A 193 -0.39 39.12 28.17
CA ARG A 193 0.72 38.16 28.05
C ARG A 193 0.50 36.88 28.84
N ALA A 194 -0.27 36.96 29.93
CA ALA A 194 -0.53 35.86 30.85
C ALA A 194 -1.80 35.05 30.51
N THR A 195 -2.62 35.51 29.56
CA THR A 195 -3.98 34.97 29.36
C THR A 195 -4.25 34.60 27.90
N THR A 196 -4.88 33.44 27.68
CA THR A 196 -5.39 33.00 26.37
C THR A 196 -6.75 33.63 26.04
N ILE A 197 -7.17 33.60 24.78
CA ILE A 197 -8.51 34.07 24.37
C ILE A 197 -9.60 33.34 25.16
N ALA A 198 -9.52 32.01 25.30
CA ALA A 198 -10.50 31.21 26.03
C ALA A 198 -10.58 31.63 27.51
N GLN A 199 -9.43 31.81 28.17
CA GLN A 199 -9.38 32.23 29.58
C GLN A 199 -9.94 33.65 29.76
N ALA A 200 -9.62 34.57 28.85
CA ALA A 200 -10.11 35.94 28.91
C ALA A 200 -11.63 35.99 28.65
N CYS A 201 -12.14 35.21 27.70
CA CYS A 201 -13.57 35.02 27.43
C CYS A 201 -14.33 34.48 28.65
N GLY A 202 -13.73 33.53 29.38
CA GLY A 202 -14.32 32.97 30.61
C GLY A 202 -14.51 34.01 31.71
N ILE A 203 -13.59 34.97 31.85
CA ILE A 203 -13.68 36.07 32.82
C ILE A 203 -14.77 37.07 32.41
N HIS A 204 -14.92 37.34 31.11
CA HIS A 204 -15.84 38.34 30.57
C HIS A 204 -17.20 37.80 30.13
N ARG A 205 -17.48 36.49 30.34
CA ARG A 205 -18.70 35.78 29.91
C ARG A 205 -19.00 35.92 28.41
N VAL A 206 -17.95 35.86 27.59
CA VAL A 206 -18.03 35.88 26.12
C VAL A 206 -17.84 34.47 25.59
N ASN A 207 -18.56 34.06 24.54
CA ASN A 207 -18.34 32.76 23.90
C ASN A 207 -17.01 32.79 23.10
N ALA A 208 -16.04 31.96 23.51
CA ALA A 208 -14.70 31.96 22.93
C ALA A 208 -14.70 31.53 21.46
N ASP A 209 -15.50 30.55 21.08
CA ASP A 209 -15.57 30.03 19.71
C ASP A 209 -16.23 31.04 18.77
N GLU A 210 -17.27 31.73 19.25
CA GLU A 210 -17.94 32.79 18.48
C GLU A 210 -17.02 34.01 18.26
N LEU A 211 -16.25 34.39 19.28
CA LEU A 211 -15.27 35.48 19.18
C LEU A 211 -14.14 35.12 18.22
N VAL A 212 -13.60 33.91 18.33
CA VAL A 212 -12.54 33.42 17.43
C VAL A 212 -13.03 33.34 15.99
N ALA A 213 -14.28 32.93 15.75
CA ALA A 213 -14.89 32.95 14.43
C ALA A 213 -14.95 34.37 13.85
N LYS A 214 -15.35 35.37 14.65
CA LYS A 214 -15.38 36.78 14.25
C LYS A 214 -13.99 37.34 13.95
N LEU A 215 -13.00 37.05 14.80
CA LEU A 215 -11.61 37.48 14.62
C LEU A 215 -11.03 36.92 13.31
N ASN A 216 -11.23 35.62 13.06
CA ASN A 216 -10.76 34.99 11.83
C ASN A 216 -11.53 35.44 10.57
N ALA A 217 -12.81 35.79 10.68
CA ALA A 217 -13.58 36.36 9.57
C ALA A 217 -13.00 37.71 9.13
N VAL A 218 -12.62 38.57 10.09
CA VAL A 218 -11.94 39.84 9.80
C VAL A 218 -10.58 39.61 9.15
N LEU A 219 -9.81 38.60 9.59
CA LEU A 219 -8.54 38.23 8.93
C LEU A 219 -8.71 37.74 7.49
N ARG A 220 -9.86 37.17 7.14
CA ARG A 220 -10.21 36.74 5.78
C ARG A 220 -10.80 37.87 4.91
N GLY A 221 -10.97 39.08 5.46
CA GLY A 221 -11.58 40.21 4.75
C GLY A 221 -13.11 40.12 4.63
N GLU A 222 -13.76 39.25 5.42
CA GLU A 222 -15.21 39.11 5.43
C GLU A 222 -15.87 40.27 6.21
N LYS A 223 -16.87 40.93 5.62
CA LYS A 223 -17.68 41.91 6.35
C LYS A 223 -18.54 41.19 7.40
N VAL A 224 -18.45 41.61 8.66
CA VAL A 224 -18.99 40.95 9.87
C VAL A 224 -20.52 40.74 9.88
N SER A 225 -21.27 41.12 8.84
CA SER A 225 -22.75 41.12 8.87
C SER A 225 -23.45 39.91 8.26
N ALA A 226 -22.77 38.83 7.89
CA ALA A 226 -23.43 37.70 7.21
C ALA A 226 -22.97 36.33 7.76
N LEU A 227 -23.48 35.96 8.95
CA LEU A 227 -23.35 34.59 9.48
C LEU A 227 -24.75 34.00 9.70
N LYS A 228 -25.24 33.31 8.67
CA LYS A 228 -26.16 32.17 8.76
C LYS A 228 -25.79 31.21 7.62
N ALA A 229 -25.23 30.05 7.95
CA ALA A 229 -24.76 29.08 6.97
C ALA A 229 -25.54 27.76 7.06
N ALA A 230 -26.01 27.31 5.90
CA ALA A 230 -26.32 25.93 5.56
C ALA A 230 -25.07 25.28 4.89
N PRO A 231 -25.11 24.05 4.34
CA PRO A 231 -24.53 22.84 4.92
C PRO A 231 -23.26 22.34 4.18
N ALA A 232 -22.63 21.32 4.76
CA ALA A 232 -21.37 20.69 4.31
C ALA A 232 -21.50 19.93 2.97
N PRO A 233 -20.42 19.86 2.15
CA PRO A 233 -20.42 19.09 0.92
C PRO A 233 -19.97 17.62 1.10
N GLU A 234 -20.50 16.83 0.18
CA GLU A 234 -20.56 15.38 0.01
C GLU A 234 -19.22 14.72 -0.37
N LYS A 235 -19.06 13.44 0.00
CA LYS A 235 -17.92 12.57 -0.35
C LYS A 235 -18.31 11.62 -1.48
N THR A 236 -17.46 11.45 -2.49
CA THR A 236 -17.52 10.26 -3.36
C THR A 236 -16.16 9.79 -3.87
N ALA A 237 -16.10 8.46 -4.04
CA ALA A 237 -15.22 7.65 -4.88
C ALA A 237 -13.83 7.27 -4.34
N THR A 238 -13.79 6.26 -3.46
CA THR A 238 -12.67 5.29 -3.41
C THR A 238 -13.16 3.98 -2.78
N GLU A 239 -13.99 3.23 -3.52
CA GLU A 239 -14.43 1.89 -3.13
C GLU A 239 -14.16 0.92 -4.28
N ALA A 240 -12.95 0.39 -4.35
CA ALA A 240 -12.67 -0.90 -4.96
C ALA A 240 -11.29 -1.38 -4.53
N MET A 241 -11.24 -2.60 -3.99
CA MET A 241 -10.05 -3.35 -3.52
C MET A 241 -9.60 -3.12 -2.08
N ALA A 242 -10.54 -3.22 -1.14
CA ALA A 242 -10.30 -3.99 0.08
C ALA A 242 -11.63 -4.70 0.42
N LYS A 243 -11.60 -5.99 0.76
CA LYS A 243 -12.79 -6.69 1.26
C LYS A 243 -13.14 -6.29 2.70
N GLY A 244 -12.59 -5.17 3.18
CA GLY A 244 -12.85 -4.64 4.51
C GLY A 244 -13.71 -3.39 4.44
N LYS A 245 -14.49 -3.16 5.49
CA LYS A 245 -15.39 -2.04 5.62
C LYS A 245 -14.66 -0.86 6.27
N ALA A 246 -14.69 0.30 5.63
CA ALA A 246 -14.27 1.55 6.26
C ALA A 246 -15.25 1.91 7.39
N ILE A 247 -14.73 2.35 8.54
CA ILE A 247 -15.55 2.72 9.69
C ILE A 247 -15.85 4.22 9.73
N LYS A 248 -17.04 4.58 10.19
CA LYS A 248 -17.41 5.98 10.48
C LYS A 248 -17.43 6.23 11.98
N ARG A 249 -17.23 7.49 12.39
CA ARG A 249 -17.29 7.87 13.80
C ARG A 249 -18.69 7.64 14.37
N GLY A 250 -18.77 6.90 15.48
CA GLY A 250 -20.00 6.41 16.09
C GLY A 250 -20.37 4.96 15.74
N GLU A 251 -19.69 4.33 14.76
CA GLU A 251 -19.86 2.89 14.48
C GLU A 251 -18.91 2.05 15.33
N THR A 252 -19.35 0.83 15.69
CA THR A 252 -18.54 -0.14 16.42
C THR A 252 -17.67 -0.96 15.46
N PRO A 253 -16.34 -1.05 15.69
CA PRO A 253 -15.44 -1.89 14.92
C PRO A 253 -15.84 -3.37 14.90
N THR A 254 -15.66 -4.02 13.74
CA THR A 254 -15.97 -5.44 13.52
C THR A 254 -14.78 -6.17 12.87
N ALA A 255 -14.85 -7.49 12.77
CA ALA A 255 -13.80 -8.33 12.18
C ALA A 255 -13.36 -7.89 10.76
N ASP A 256 -14.30 -7.36 9.98
CA ASP A 256 -14.07 -6.90 8.60
C ASP A 256 -13.65 -5.42 8.54
N THR A 257 -13.54 -4.71 9.66
CA THR A 257 -13.12 -3.31 9.67
C THR A 257 -11.65 -3.19 9.25
N LEU A 258 -11.36 -2.24 8.36
CA LEU A 258 -9.99 -1.95 7.92
C LEU A 258 -9.21 -1.23 9.01
N ILE A 259 -8.02 -1.72 9.31
CA ILE A 259 -7.16 -1.15 10.37
C ILE A 259 -6.80 0.31 10.06
N GLY A 260 -6.49 0.63 8.80
CA GLY A 260 -6.22 2.02 8.40
C GLY A 260 -7.38 2.97 8.71
N SER A 261 -8.59 2.60 8.28
CA SER A 261 -9.79 3.41 8.55
C SER A 261 -10.12 3.53 10.04
N LEU A 262 -9.82 2.49 10.82
CA LEU A 262 -10.02 2.46 12.26
C LEU A 262 -9.06 3.41 12.97
N LEU A 263 -7.76 3.35 12.65
CA LEU A 263 -6.74 4.21 13.27
C LEU A 263 -6.92 5.69 12.88
N GLU A 264 -7.47 5.98 11.69
CA GLU A 264 -7.84 7.34 11.30
C GLU A 264 -9.05 7.85 12.08
N THR A 265 -10.06 7.00 12.31
CA THR A 265 -11.33 7.41 12.96
C THR A 265 -11.23 7.39 14.49
N TYR A 266 -10.48 6.44 15.03
CA TYR A 266 -10.26 6.15 16.44
C TYR A 266 -8.76 5.90 16.73
N PRO A 267 -7.92 6.94 16.71
CA PRO A 267 -6.47 6.83 16.97
C PRO A 267 -6.12 6.20 18.33
N GLU A 268 -7.04 6.26 19.29
CA GLU A 268 -6.95 5.64 20.61
C GLU A 268 -6.85 4.11 20.58
N THR A 269 -7.22 3.47 19.47
CA THR A 269 -7.12 2.01 19.31
C THR A 269 -5.69 1.55 19.01
N ARG A 270 -4.78 2.47 18.66
CA ARG A 270 -3.37 2.19 18.32
C ARG A 270 -2.63 1.34 19.37
N PRO A 271 -2.71 1.62 20.68
CA PRO A 271 -1.99 0.83 21.69
C PRO A 271 -2.44 -0.64 21.74
N VAL A 272 -3.69 -0.95 21.37
CA VAL A 272 -4.18 -2.33 21.29
C VAL A 272 -3.45 -3.10 20.19
N PHE A 273 -3.31 -2.49 19.00
CA PHE A 273 -2.54 -3.08 17.91
C PHE A 273 -1.05 -3.22 18.25
N GLU A 274 -0.47 -2.22 18.91
CA GLU A 274 0.93 -2.25 19.32
C GLU A 274 1.22 -3.35 20.36
N LYS A 275 0.30 -3.54 21.32
CA LYS A 275 0.39 -4.59 22.33
C LYS A 275 0.37 -6.00 21.73
N HIS A 276 -0.49 -6.24 20.74
CA HIS A 276 -0.67 -7.59 20.15
C HIS A 276 0.26 -7.88 18.97
N TYR A 277 0.69 -6.86 18.22
CA TYR A 277 1.42 -7.03 16.95
C TYR A 277 2.79 -6.34 16.95
N GLY A 278 3.12 -5.57 17.99
CA GLY A 278 4.37 -4.81 18.11
C GLY A 278 4.37 -3.48 17.34
N GLU A 279 5.39 -2.67 17.59
CA GLU A 279 5.57 -1.36 16.92
C GLU A 279 5.72 -1.50 15.39
N GLY A 280 6.22 -2.64 14.92
CA GLY A 280 6.39 -2.94 13.49
C GLY A 280 5.09 -3.03 12.70
N CYS A 281 3.94 -3.23 13.37
CA CYS A 281 2.62 -3.26 12.74
C CYS A 281 2.35 -2.03 11.87
N PHE A 282 2.83 -0.86 12.29
CA PHE A 282 2.60 0.42 11.61
C PHE A 282 3.67 0.75 10.56
N SER A 283 4.67 -0.11 10.38
CA SER A 283 5.77 0.10 9.43
C SER A 283 5.48 -0.44 8.03
N CYS A 284 4.48 -1.33 7.89
CA CYS A 284 4.06 -1.90 6.62
C CYS A 284 2.95 -1.05 6.00
N PRO A 285 3.14 -0.48 4.79
CA PRO A 285 2.07 0.24 4.09
C PRO A 285 0.82 -0.61 3.82
N GLY A 286 0.96 -1.94 3.78
CA GLY A 286 -0.12 -2.89 3.58
C GLY A 286 -1.11 -2.97 4.76
N GLN A 287 -0.66 -2.64 5.98
CA GLN A 287 -1.48 -2.75 7.20
C GLN A 287 -2.76 -1.91 7.13
N SER A 288 -2.74 -0.76 6.46
CA SER A 288 -3.91 0.10 6.27
C SER A 288 -5.05 -0.58 5.47
N PHE A 289 -4.71 -1.60 4.66
CA PHE A 289 -5.63 -2.31 3.79
C PHE A 289 -6.02 -3.71 4.30
N GLU A 290 -5.51 -4.10 5.48
CA GLU A 290 -5.85 -5.35 6.14
C GLU A 290 -7.06 -5.17 7.06
N THR A 291 -7.89 -6.21 7.17
CA THR A 291 -8.94 -6.26 8.21
C THR A 291 -8.38 -6.73 9.53
N ILE A 292 -9.07 -6.39 10.62
CA ILE A 292 -8.72 -6.86 11.99
C ILE A 292 -8.60 -8.39 12.02
N ALA A 293 -9.52 -9.11 11.36
CA ALA A 293 -9.48 -10.57 11.28
C ALA A 293 -8.28 -11.10 10.49
N GLN A 294 -7.92 -10.46 9.39
CA GLN A 294 -6.78 -10.88 8.57
C GLN A 294 -5.47 -10.74 9.34
N THR A 295 -5.24 -9.59 9.97
CA THR A 295 -4.03 -9.36 10.78
C THR A 295 -4.00 -10.28 12.00
N ALA A 296 -5.12 -10.46 12.70
CA ALA A 296 -5.18 -11.41 13.82
C ALA A 296 -4.79 -12.84 13.38
N GLY A 297 -5.34 -13.31 12.25
CA GLY A 297 -5.03 -14.63 11.70
C GLY A 297 -3.56 -14.81 11.28
N MET A 298 -2.94 -13.78 10.69
CA MET A 298 -1.51 -13.84 10.33
C MET A 298 -0.59 -13.92 11.54
N HIS A 299 -1.01 -13.36 12.67
CA HIS A 299 -0.25 -13.34 13.92
C HIS A 299 -0.67 -14.45 14.90
N GLY A 300 -1.52 -15.41 14.47
CA GLY A 300 -1.96 -16.51 15.32
C GLY A 300 -2.85 -16.09 16.49
N MET A 301 -3.45 -14.90 16.40
CA MET A 301 -4.30 -14.31 17.42
C MET A 301 -5.78 -14.56 17.13
N LYS A 302 -6.58 -14.69 18.19
CA LYS A 302 -8.03 -14.76 18.08
C LYS A 302 -8.59 -13.37 17.81
N THR A 303 -9.37 -13.23 16.73
CA THR A 303 -9.98 -11.95 16.34
C THR A 303 -10.88 -11.39 17.43
N GLU A 304 -11.56 -12.25 18.18
CA GLU A 304 -12.47 -11.88 19.26
C GLU A 304 -11.73 -11.14 20.39
N THR A 305 -10.55 -11.62 20.77
CA THR A 305 -9.73 -11.01 21.84
C THR A 305 -9.31 -9.59 21.48
N VAL A 306 -8.96 -9.36 20.22
CA VAL A 306 -8.52 -8.05 19.74
C VAL A 306 -9.71 -7.09 19.62
N LEU A 307 -10.87 -7.59 19.16
CA LEU A 307 -12.09 -6.79 19.09
C LEU A 307 -12.64 -6.41 20.47
N GLU A 308 -12.54 -7.29 21.46
CA GLU A 308 -12.92 -6.97 22.84
C GLU A 308 -12.07 -5.83 23.41
N GLU A 309 -10.75 -5.83 23.18
CA GLU A 309 -9.87 -4.74 23.64
C GLU A 309 -10.06 -3.44 22.84
N ILE A 310 -10.45 -3.52 21.56
CA ILE A 310 -10.75 -2.33 20.74
C ILE A 310 -12.07 -1.67 21.14
N ASN A 311 -13.05 -2.46 21.57
CA ASN A 311 -14.41 -1.99 21.87
C ASN A 311 -14.63 -1.59 23.35
N ASN A 312 -13.59 -1.68 24.19
CA ASN A 312 -13.60 -1.30 25.61
C ASN A 312 -12.79 -0.02 25.84
#